data_AF-A0A4V5PLB6-F1
#
_entry.id   AF-A0A4V5PLB6-F1
#
_cell.length_a   1.000
_cell.length_b   1.000
_cell.length_c   1.000
_cell.angle_alpha   90.00
_cell.angle_beta   90.00
_cell.angle_gamma   90.00
#
_symmetry.space_group_name_H-M   'P 1'
#
loop_
_entity.id
_entity.type
_entity.pdbx_description
1 polymer ?
#
loop_
_entity_poly.entity_id
_entity_poly.type
_entity_poly.pdbx_seq_one_letter_code
_entity_poly.pdbx_strand_id
1 'polypeptide(L)'
;MTPRRTDSSLQLLARAAGSPAALAGKMARFGRMLAGYGDGRELDARLARLLQAGVLDAAPTRIQLVVGSIDMLRFWISPASSEYYETLGIDYTFHQILRFLEEPASLADPVGFFSTRDNVIGHLMQVVHANPRYDLELLTMWDDGLAELERQVESMIAGTHPRGEAIAAIVEEPEYHGRLLAYVRVFRKDPAAPPPLRANVEGSAHWEDRERTFGSLRTSMRYFCRLPTDPMSAARHLLTVKEFPRHLGEPNPS
;
A
#
# COMPACT_ATOMS: atom_id res chain seq x y z
N MET A 1 22.02 10.77 -2.77
CA MET A 1 20.83 11.63 -2.54
C MET A 1 19.85 11.39 -3.68
N THR A 2 18.54 11.38 -3.41
CA THR A 2 17.50 11.15 -4.44
C THR A 2 17.02 12.46 -5.07
N PRO A 3 16.48 12.45 -6.30
CA PRO A 3 15.89 13.64 -6.92
C PRO A 3 14.83 14.30 -6.03
N ARG A 4 14.04 13.50 -5.29
CA ARG A 4 13.06 13.99 -4.29
C ARG A 4 13.66 15.00 -3.30
N ARG A 5 14.95 14.90 -2.98
CA ARG A 5 15.66 15.72 -2.00
C ARG A 5 16.41 16.91 -2.61
N THR A 6 16.69 16.87 -3.91
CA THR A 6 17.59 17.83 -4.57
C THR A 6 16.88 18.72 -5.59
N ASP A 7 15.81 18.22 -6.20
CA ASP A 7 15.12 18.90 -7.29
C ASP A 7 14.08 19.91 -6.75
N SER A 8 13.85 20.96 -7.52
CA SER A 8 12.77 21.93 -7.27
C SER A 8 11.39 21.30 -7.47
N SER A 9 10.34 21.88 -6.86
CA SER A 9 8.97 21.38 -7.02
C SER A 9 8.52 21.27 -8.48
N LEU A 10 8.91 22.20 -9.35
CA LEU A 10 8.57 22.15 -10.77
C LEU A 10 9.22 20.96 -11.49
N GLN A 11 10.50 20.69 -11.18
CA GLN A 11 11.20 19.53 -11.73
C GLN A 11 10.57 18.23 -11.25
N LEU A 12 10.20 18.15 -9.97
CA LEU A 12 9.52 16.97 -9.40
C LEU A 12 8.15 16.73 -10.06
N LEU A 13 7.35 17.77 -10.27
CA LEU A 13 6.06 17.68 -10.97
C LEU A 13 6.25 17.17 -12.41
N ALA A 14 7.22 17.71 -13.14
CA ALA A 14 7.49 17.30 -14.52
C ALA A 14 7.96 15.83 -14.60
N ARG A 15 8.87 15.40 -13.72
CA ARG A 15 9.33 14.01 -13.65
C ARG A 15 8.20 13.05 -13.28
N ALA A 16 7.41 13.39 -12.24
CA ALA A 16 6.30 12.56 -11.79
C ALA A 16 5.22 12.41 -12.89
N ALA A 17 4.87 13.49 -13.59
CA ALA A 17 3.91 13.46 -14.69
C ALA A 17 4.42 12.65 -15.89
N GLY A 18 5.69 12.83 -16.26
CA GLY A 18 6.29 12.24 -17.46
C GLY A 18 5.81 12.92 -18.74
N SER A 19 5.91 12.23 -19.87
CA SER A 19 5.45 12.76 -21.17
C SER A 19 3.91 12.83 -21.24
N PRO A 20 3.33 13.65 -22.13
CA PRO A 20 1.88 13.69 -22.33
C PRO A 20 1.27 12.31 -22.68
N ALA A 21 1.98 11.49 -23.45
CA ALA A 21 1.57 10.13 -23.76
C ALA A 21 1.58 9.22 -22.52
N ALA A 22 2.60 9.36 -21.65
CA ALA A 22 2.65 8.63 -20.39
C ALA A 22 1.49 9.02 -19.46
N LEU A 23 1.19 10.32 -19.37
CA LEU A 23 0.07 10.83 -18.58
C LEU A 23 -1.28 10.30 -19.10
N ALA A 24 -1.51 10.32 -20.40
CA ALA A 24 -2.70 9.73 -21.00
C ALA A 24 -2.83 8.23 -20.68
N GLY A 25 -1.71 7.50 -20.74
CA GLY A 25 -1.66 6.08 -20.35
C GLY A 25 -2.04 5.82 -18.89
N LYS A 26 -1.57 6.66 -17.96
CA LYS A 26 -1.92 6.62 -16.52
C LYS A 26 -3.42 6.87 -16.32
N MET A 27 -3.98 7.91 -16.96
CA MET A 27 -5.40 8.23 -16.86
C MET A 27 -6.29 7.12 -17.45
N ALA A 28 -5.85 6.48 -18.54
CA ALA A 28 -6.56 5.34 -19.10
C ALA A 28 -6.55 4.12 -18.16
N ARG A 29 -5.44 3.85 -17.46
CA ARG A 29 -5.37 2.81 -16.42
C ARG A 29 -6.30 3.13 -15.25
N PHE A 30 -6.27 4.38 -14.78
CA PHE A 30 -7.16 4.85 -13.73
C PHE A 30 -8.64 4.68 -14.09
N GLY A 31 -9.05 5.07 -15.30
CA GLY A 31 -10.42 4.88 -15.79
C GLY A 31 -10.84 3.40 -15.84
N ARG A 32 -9.94 2.50 -16.27
CA ARG A 32 -10.20 1.05 -16.26
C ARG A 32 -10.35 0.49 -14.85
N MET A 33 -9.49 0.93 -13.92
CA MET A 33 -9.59 0.53 -12.52
C MET A 33 -10.94 0.98 -11.94
N LEU A 34 -11.34 2.24 -12.15
CA LEU A 34 -12.65 2.74 -11.70
C LEU A 34 -13.82 1.95 -12.29
N ALA A 35 -13.76 1.57 -13.57
CA ALA A 35 -14.77 0.71 -14.17
C ALA A 35 -14.81 -0.69 -13.53
N GLY A 36 -13.67 -1.20 -13.08
CA GLY A 36 -13.53 -2.48 -12.39
C GLY A 36 -14.15 -2.54 -11.00
N TYR A 37 -14.35 -1.40 -10.31
CA TYR A 37 -15.02 -1.35 -9.00
C TYR A 37 -16.46 -1.90 -9.04
N GLY A 38 -17.08 -1.96 -10.22
CA GLY A 38 -18.41 -2.53 -10.41
C GLY A 38 -18.45 -4.06 -10.53
N ASP A 39 -17.32 -4.74 -10.83
CA ASP A 39 -17.30 -6.20 -11.02
C ASP A 39 -16.90 -6.92 -9.73
N GLY A 40 -17.89 -7.16 -8.87
CA GLY A 40 -17.70 -7.87 -7.62
C GLY A 40 -17.17 -9.30 -7.76
N ARG A 41 -17.27 -9.93 -8.94
CA ARG A 41 -16.80 -11.32 -9.14
C ARG A 41 -15.28 -11.43 -9.10
N GLU A 42 -14.58 -10.42 -9.63
CA GLU A 42 -13.11 -10.38 -9.62
C GLU A 42 -12.58 -10.28 -8.17
N LEU A 43 -13.21 -9.42 -7.36
CA LEU A 43 -12.93 -9.32 -5.93
C LEU A 43 -13.18 -10.65 -5.22
N ASP A 44 -14.34 -11.26 -5.46
CA ASP A 44 -14.71 -12.53 -4.83
C ASP A 44 -13.71 -13.65 -5.21
N ALA A 45 -13.26 -13.70 -6.47
CA ALA A 45 -12.23 -14.64 -6.93
C ALA A 45 -10.87 -14.41 -6.27
N ARG A 46 -10.44 -13.15 -6.12
CA ARG A 46 -9.20 -12.78 -5.44
C ARG A 46 -9.19 -13.18 -3.97
N LEU A 47 -10.28 -12.90 -3.26
CA LEU A 47 -10.45 -13.31 -1.86
C LEU A 47 -10.45 -14.83 -1.72
N ALA A 48 -11.16 -15.54 -2.61
CA ALA A 48 -11.17 -17.01 -2.63
C ALA A 48 -9.77 -17.59 -2.84
N ARG A 49 -8.98 -17.01 -3.74
CA ARG A 49 -7.60 -17.44 -3.99
C ARG A 49 -6.71 -17.25 -2.75
N LEU A 50 -6.81 -16.11 -2.08
CA LEU A 50 -6.03 -15.84 -0.87
C LEU A 50 -6.45 -16.74 0.32
N LEU A 51 -7.73 -17.09 0.41
CA LEU A 51 -8.22 -18.09 1.37
C LEU A 51 -7.66 -19.48 1.07
N GLN A 52 -7.70 -19.91 -0.19
CA GLN A 52 -7.16 -21.22 -0.61
C GLN A 52 -5.66 -21.31 -0.38
N ALA A 53 -4.93 -20.20 -0.58
CA ALA A 53 -3.50 -20.11 -0.28
C ALA A 53 -3.19 -20.05 1.23
N GLY A 54 -4.20 -20.00 2.09
CA GLY A 54 -4.04 -19.87 3.54
C GLY A 54 -3.47 -18.52 3.98
N VAL A 55 -3.48 -17.50 3.11
CA VAL A 55 -3.03 -16.14 3.46
C VAL A 55 -4.05 -15.49 4.38
N LEU A 56 -5.35 -15.65 4.08
CA LEU A 56 -6.46 -15.19 4.90
C LEU A 56 -7.06 -16.33 5.73
N ASP A 57 -7.56 -16.00 6.92
CA ASP A 57 -8.37 -16.94 7.72
C ASP A 57 -9.86 -16.87 7.37
N ALA A 58 -10.33 -15.69 6.94
CA ALA A 58 -11.71 -15.43 6.54
C ALA A 58 -11.76 -14.27 5.54
N ALA A 59 -12.73 -14.28 4.63
CA ALA A 59 -12.98 -13.18 3.71
C ALA A 59 -14.00 -12.19 4.33
N PRO A 60 -13.68 -10.89 4.41
CA PRO A 60 -14.64 -9.89 4.83
C PRO A 60 -15.75 -9.68 3.78
N THR A 61 -16.91 -9.22 4.22
CA THR A 61 -17.95 -8.72 3.31
C THR A 61 -17.49 -7.45 2.60
N ARG A 62 -18.15 -7.07 1.51
CA ARG A 62 -17.84 -5.81 0.78
C ARG A 62 -17.98 -4.57 1.66
N ILE A 63 -18.98 -4.54 2.56
CA ILE A 63 -19.15 -3.44 3.52
C ILE A 63 -17.97 -3.40 4.49
N GLN A 64 -17.57 -4.55 5.03
CA GLN A 64 -16.41 -4.65 5.91
C GLN A 64 -15.10 -4.24 5.22
N LEU A 65 -14.91 -4.58 3.93
CA LEU A 65 -13.78 -4.10 3.14
C LEU A 65 -13.77 -2.58 3.05
N VAL A 66 -14.90 -1.96 2.72
CA VAL A 66 -14.98 -0.50 2.61
C VAL A 66 -14.71 0.18 3.96
N VAL A 67 -15.39 -0.23 5.02
CA VAL A 67 -15.21 0.35 6.36
C VAL A 67 -13.79 0.11 6.87
N GLY A 68 -13.27 -1.10 6.68
CA GLY A 68 -11.93 -1.48 7.07
C GLY A 68 -10.84 -0.71 6.35
N SER A 69 -11.00 -0.50 5.03
CA SER A 69 -10.10 0.34 4.23
C SER A 69 -10.07 1.78 4.76
N ILE A 70 -11.23 2.33 5.11
CA ILE A 70 -11.33 3.67 5.69
C ILE A 70 -10.65 3.73 7.06
N ASP A 71 -10.86 2.74 7.93
CA ASP A 71 -10.20 2.67 9.23
C ASP A 71 -8.67 2.54 9.10
N MET A 72 -8.20 1.66 8.20
CA MET A 72 -6.78 1.50 7.91
C MET A 72 -6.15 2.81 7.41
N LEU A 73 -6.86 3.56 6.55
CA LEU A 73 -6.43 4.90 6.12
C LEU A 73 -6.36 5.91 7.27
N ARG A 74 -7.41 5.95 8.10
CA ARG A 74 -7.59 6.94 9.18
C ARG A 74 -6.67 6.71 10.37
N PHE A 75 -6.40 5.45 10.69
CA PHE A 75 -5.72 5.08 11.92
C PHE A 75 -4.30 4.57 11.72
N TRP A 76 -3.92 4.22 10.49
CA TRP A 76 -2.60 3.66 10.18
C TRP A 76 -1.89 4.39 9.04
N ILE A 77 -2.37 4.25 7.81
CA ILE A 77 -1.63 4.67 6.61
C ILE A 77 -1.36 6.18 6.61
N SER A 78 -2.40 7.01 6.77
CA SER A 78 -2.24 8.47 6.66
C SER A 78 -1.49 9.06 7.86
N PRO A 79 -1.86 8.74 9.12
CA PRO A 79 -1.14 9.26 10.28
C PRO A 79 0.34 8.85 10.31
N ALA A 80 0.66 7.56 10.13
CA ALA A 80 2.04 7.10 10.20
C ALA A 80 2.90 7.71 9.08
N SER A 81 2.32 7.91 7.89
CA SER A 81 3.01 8.57 6.77
C SER A 81 3.19 10.06 6.99
N SER A 82 2.17 10.76 7.50
CA SER A 82 2.27 12.19 7.82
C SER A 82 3.38 12.45 8.83
N GLU A 83 3.43 11.67 9.91
CA GLU A 83 4.49 11.77 10.93
C GLU A 83 5.87 11.52 10.31
N TYR A 84 6.01 10.47 9.51
CA TYR A 84 7.27 10.16 8.83
C TYR A 84 7.74 11.31 7.94
N TYR A 85 6.87 11.87 7.09
CA TYR A 85 7.26 12.97 6.21
C TYR A 85 7.57 14.26 6.95
N GLU A 86 6.90 14.51 8.09
CA GLU A 86 7.24 15.62 8.99
C GLU A 86 8.69 15.51 9.49
N THR A 87 9.14 14.33 9.92
CA THR A 87 10.54 14.11 10.35
C THR A 87 11.56 14.38 9.24
N LEU A 88 11.12 14.27 7.99
CA LEU A 88 11.96 14.45 6.81
C LEU A 88 11.89 15.87 6.24
N GLY A 89 11.07 16.76 6.80
CA GLY A 89 10.80 18.09 6.26
C GLY A 89 10.11 18.05 4.89
N ILE A 90 9.35 16.99 4.61
CA ILE A 90 8.62 16.80 3.36
C ILE A 90 7.16 17.18 3.57
N ASP A 91 6.64 18.11 2.76
CA ASP A 91 5.21 18.42 2.76
C ASP A 91 4.39 17.23 2.27
N TYR A 92 3.51 16.72 3.13
CA TYR A 92 2.68 15.55 2.86
C TYR A 92 1.73 15.79 1.69
N THR A 93 1.11 16.97 1.61
CA THR A 93 0.16 17.31 0.56
C THR A 93 0.82 17.28 -0.82
N PHE A 94 1.97 17.92 -0.95
CA PHE A 94 2.76 17.92 -2.17
C PHE A 94 3.26 16.52 -2.52
N HIS A 95 3.66 15.71 -1.52
CA HIS A 95 4.01 14.32 -1.75
C HIS A 95 2.84 13.52 -2.35
N GLN A 96 1.62 13.71 -1.85
CA GLN A 96 0.42 13.06 -2.40
C GLN A 96 0.10 13.53 -3.83
N ILE A 97 0.35 14.80 -4.16
CA ILE A 97 0.25 15.30 -5.55
C ILE A 97 1.22 14.57 -6.47
N LEU A 98 2.48 14.39 -6.06
CA LEU A 98 3.47 13.67 -6.86
C LEU A 98 3.06 12.22 -7.08
N ARG A 99 2.59 11.53 -6.04
CA ARG A 99 2.06 10.16 -6.15
C ARG A 99 0.90 10.08 -7.13
N PHE A 100 -0.03 11.03 -7.07
CA PHE A 100 -1.15 11.07 -7.99
C PHE A 100 -0.69 11.26 -9.44
N LEU A 101 0.27 12.16 -9.69
CA LEU A 101 0.81 12.38 -11.05
C LEU A 101 1.57 11.16 -11.58
N GLU A 102 2.23 10.40 -10.70
CA GLU A 102 2.95 9.20 -11.09
C GLU A 102 2.01 8.04 -11.41
N GLU A 103 1.04 7.73 -10.55
CA GLU A 103 0.04 6.69 -10.81
C GLU A 103 -1.25 6.93 -10.00
N PRO A 104 -2.28 7.57 -10.59
CA PRO A 104 -3.55 7.83 -9.90
C PRO A 104 -4.23 6.56 -9.37
N ALA A 105 -4.05 5.44 -10.08
CA ALA A 105 -4.64 4.16 -9.69
C ALA A 105 -4.09 3.64 -8.34
N SER A 106 -2.85 3.96 -7.97
CA SER A 106 -2.27 3.51 -6.69
C SER A 106 -2.87 4.21 -5.47
N LEU A 107 -3.60 5.32 -5.66
CA LEU A 107 -4.22 6.08 -4.57
C LEU A 107 -5.70 5.76 -4.37
N ALA A 108 -6.39 5.28 -5.40
CA ALA A 108 -7.84 5.05 -5.32
C ALA A 108 -8.21 3.71 -4.66
N ASP A 109 -7.26 2.77 -4.59
CA ASP A 109 -7.44 1.47 -3.98
C ASP A 109 -6.42 1.22 -2.87
N PRO A 110 -6.61 1.84 -1.68
CA PRO A 110 -5.61 1.84 -0.61
C PRO A 110 -5.38 0.46 0.04
N VAL A 111 -6.25 -0.52 -0.25
CA VAL A 111 -6.14 -1.91 0.24
C VAL A 111 -5.80 -2.90 -0.88
N GLY A 112 -5.69 -2.43 -2.12
CA GLY A 112 -5.11 -3.14 -3.27
C GLY A 112 -5.95 -4.25 -3.92
N PHE A 113 -7.18 -4.49 -3.48
CA PHE A 113 -8.03 -5.57 -4.02
C PHE A 113 -8.63 -5.30 -5.40
N PHE A 114 -8.71 -4.06 -5.85
CA PHE A 114 -9.14 -3.64 -7.19
C PHE A 114 -7.95 -3.29 -8.10
N SER A 115 -6.75 -3.25 -7.53
CA SER A 115 -5.51 -2.91 -8.22
C SER A 115 -5.08 -4.02 -9.17
N THR A 116 -4.40 -3.65 -10.24
CA THR A 116 -3.67 -4.62 -11.05
C THR A 116 -2.36 -5.01 -10.36
N ARG A 117 -1.77 -6.15 -10.73
CA ARG A 117 -0.45 -6.58 -10.26
C ARG A 117 0.59 -5.46 -10.36
N ASP A 118 0.66 -4.81 -11.53
CA ASP A 118 1.62 -3.73 -11.80
C ASP A 118 1.31 -2.45 -11.00
N ASN A 119 0.05 -2.23 -10.59
CA ASN A 119 -0.29 -1.12 -9.70
C ASN A 119 0.21 -1.36 -8.28
N VAL A 120 0.06 -2.57 -7.73
CA VAL A 120 0.59 -2.94 -6.41
C VAL A 120 2.12 -2.90 -6.42
N ILE A 121 2.77 -3.44 -7.45
CA ILE A 121 4.23 -3.37 -7.61
C ILE A 121 4.71 -1.92 -7.73
N GLY A 122 4.02 -1.12 -8.56
CA GLY A 122 4.30 0.30 -8.68
C GLY A 122 4.19 1.03 -7.35
N HIS A 123 3.12 0.78 -6.59
CA HIS A 123 2.91 1.35 -5.25
C HIS A 123 4.08 1.02 -4.33
N LEU A 124 4.46 -0.26 -4.25
CA LEU A 124 5.60 -0.74 -3.47
C LEU A 124 6.89 0.00 -3.80
N MET A 125 7.11 0.37 -5.07
CA MET A 125 8.31 1.09 -5.48
C MET A 125 8.22 2.61 -5.29
N GLN A 126 7.04 3.20 -5.09
CA GLN A 126 6.83 4.67 -5.06
C GLN A 126 7.11 5.32 -3.70
N VAL A 127 6.90 4.62 -2.59
CA VAL A 127 6.94 5.21 -1.23
C VAL A 127 7.66 4.29 -0.25
N VAL A 128 8.28 4.84 0.79
CA VAL A 128 8.82 4.03 1.89
C VAL A 128 7.66 3.57 2.77
N HIS A 129 7.36 2.27 2.73
CA HIS A 129 6.21 1.69 3.44
C HIS A 129 6.48 1.60 4.94
N ALA A 130 5.45 1.86 5.74
CA ALA A 130 5.48 1.60 7.18
C ALA A 130 5.77 0.12 7.48
N ASN A 131 5.13 -0.76 6.72
CA ASN A 131 5.37 -2.20 6.68
C ASN A 131 5.00 -2.69 5.27
N PRO A 132 5.95 -3.24 4.47
CA PRO A 132 5.67 -3.70 3.11
C PRO A 132 5.01 -5.10 3.04
N ARG A 133 4.87 -5.82 4.17
CA ARG A 133 4.35 -7.20 4.20
C ARG A 133 2.95 -7.31 3.61
N TYR A 134 2.05 -6.38 3.95
CA TYR A 134 0.68 -6.38 3.42
C TYR A 134 0.66 -6.51 1.88
N ASP A 135 1.43 -5.68 1.18
CA ASP A 135 1.45 -5.66 -0.28
C ASP A 135 2.15 -6.90 -0.88
N LEU A 136 3.16 -7.45 -0.21
CA LEU A 136 3.79 -8.72 -0.63
C LEU A 136 2.81 -9.89 -0.49
N GLU A 137 2.05 -9.95 0.61
CA GLU A 137 0.99 -10.94 0.79
C GLU A 137 -0.12 -10.76 -0.24
N LEU A 138 -0.48 -9.51 -0.55
CA LEU A 138 -1.45 -9.19 -1.60
C LEU A 138 -0.98 -9.67 -2.98
N LEU A 139 0.31 -9.56 -3.29
CA LEU A 139 0.87 -10.03 -4.57
C LEU A 139 0.75 -11.54 -4.79
N THR A 140 0.44 -12.33 -3.75
CA THR A 140 0.17 -13.77 -3.89
C THR A 140 -1.18 -14.07 -4.58
N MET A 141 -2.01 -13.06 -4.83
CA MET A 141 -3.18 -13.16 -5.71
C MET A 141 -2.79 -13.51 -7.16
N TRP A 142 -1.53 -13.32 -7.55
CA TRP A 142 -1.00 -13.65 -8.87
C TRP A 142 0.09 -14.72 -8.76
N ASP A 143 0.08 -15.70 -9.67
CA ASP A 143 1.05 -16.81 -9.68
C ASP A 143 2.51 -16.33 -9.75
N ASP A 144 2.76 -15.24 -10.46
CA ASP A 144 4.08 -14.64 -10.67
C ASP A 144 4.27 -13.31 -9.93
N GLY A 145 3.33 -12.89 -9.06
CA GLY A 145 3.31 -11.55 -8.46
C GLY A 145 4.60 -11.16 -7.74
N LEU A 146 5.13 -12.05 -6.90
CA LEU A 146 6.38 -11.82 -6.17
C LEU A 146 7.62 -11.90 -7.07
N ALA A 147 7.61 -12.76 -8.09
CA ALA A 147 8.72 -12.87 -9.05
C ALA A 147 8.79 -11.62 -9.93
N GLU A 148 7.64 -11.09 -10.33
CA GLU A 148 7.53 -9.86 -11.09
C GLU A 148 7.93 -8.63 -10.27
N LEU A 149 7.55 -8.58 -8.98
CA LEU A 149 8.05 -7.55 -8.05
C LEU A 149 9.58 -7.56 -7.98
N GLU A 150 10.18 -8.73 -7.75
CA GLU A 150 11.64 -8.86 -7.69
C GLU A 150 12.30 -8.34 -8.97
N ARG A 151 11.82 -8.77 -10.14
CA ARG A 151 12.32 -8.32 -11.45
C ARG A 151 12.20 -6.81 -11.64
N GLN A 152 11.06 -6.21 -11.27
CA GLN A 152 10.87 -4.76 -11.41
C GLN A 152 11.78 -3.97 -10.45
N VAL A 153 11.93 -4.42 -9.20
CA VAL A 153 12.83 -3.77 -8.24
C VAL A 153 14.30 -3.89 -8.68
N GLU A 154 14.72 -5.03 -9.24
CA GLU A 154 16.05 -5.19 -9.86
C GLU A 154 16.26 -4.19 -10.99
N SER A 155 15.27 -4.00 -11.87
CA SER A 155 15.36 -3.02 -12.95
C SER A 155 15.35 -1.57 -12.46
N MET A 156 14.70 -1.27 -11.32
CA MET A 156 14.77 0.04 -10.66
C MET A 156 16.20 0.31 -10.16
N ILE A 157 16.81 -0.66 -9.49
CA ILE A 157 18.19 -0.55 -8.98
C ILE A 157 19.19 -0.44 -10.14
N ALA A 158 18.97 -1.17 -11.23
CA ALA A 158 19.78 -1.11 -12.43
C ALA A 158 19.58 0.19 -13.24
N GLY A 159 18.62 1.03 -12.88
CA GLY A 159 18.30 2.27 -13.61
C GLY A 159 17.65 2.06 -14.97
N THR A 160 17.08 0.88 -15.23
CA THR A 160 16.47 0.52 -16.53
C THR A 160 14.95 0.48 -16.50
N HIS A 161 14.34 0.62 -15.32
CA HIS A 161 12.90 0.59 -15.19
C HIS A 161 12.23 1.79 -15.90
N PRO A 162 11.19 1.59 -16.72
CA PRO A 162 10.57 2.66 -17.52
C PRO A 162 9.94 3.78 -16.69
N ARG A 163 9.61 3.51 -15.41
CA ARG A 163 9.07 4.50 -14.47
C ARG A 163 10.13 5.06 -13.51
N GLY A 164 11.40 4.71 -13.70
CA GLY A 164 12.49 5.05 -12.77
C GLY A 164 12.57 6.53 -12.44
N GLU A 165 12.53 7.39 -13.46
CA GLU A 165 12.54 8.85 -13.31
C GLU A 165 11.34 9.40 -12.52
N ALA A 166 10.15 8.88 -12.81
CA ALA A 166 8.92 9.34 -12.18
C ALA A 166 8.84 8.89 -10.71
N ILE A 167 9.28 7.66 -10.42
CA ILE A 167 9.38 7.11 -9.07
C ILE A 167 10.46 7.83 -8.26
N ALA A 168 11.61 8.17 -8.87
CA ALA A 168 12.70 8.88 -8.20
C ALA A 168 12.32 10.32 -7.79
N ALA A 169 11.29 10.90 -8.41
CA ALA A 169 10.70 12.16 -7.98
C ALA A 169 9.90 12.04 -6.67
N ILE A 170 9.51 10.81 -6.27
CA ILE A 170 8.70 10.55 -5.09
C ILE A 170 9.56 9.96 -3.96
N VAL A 171 10.33 8.90 -4.25
CA VAL A 171 11.10 8.16 -3.23
C VAL A 171 12.17 9.02 -2.59
N GLU A 172 12.05 9.19 -1.28
CA GLU A 172 12.89 10.02 -0.44
C GLU A 172 14.19 9.36 0.02
N GLU A 173 14.25 8.03 0.02
CA GLU A 173 15.38 7.25 0.55
C GLU A 173 16.15 6.52 -0.57
N PRO A 174 17.45 6.77 -0.73
CA PRO A 174 18.22 6.19 -1.84
C PRO A 174 18.38 4.67 -1.75
N GLU A 175 18.42 4.12 -0.53
CA GLU A 175 18.61 2.68 -0.30
C GLU A 175 17.28 1.91 -0.26
N TYR A 176 16.14 2.59 -0.47
CA TYR A 176 14.82 1.98 -0.29
C TYR A 176 14.62 0.74 -1.16
N HIS A 177 14.86 0.84 -2.47
CA HIS A 177 14.67 -0.28 -3.40
C HIS A 177 15.62 -1.44 -3.09
N GLY A 178 16.84 -1.16 -2.62
CA GLY A 178 17.78 -2.20 -2.17
C GLY A 178 17.26 -2.98 -0.97
N ARG A 179 16.73 -2.29 0.05
CA ARG A 179 16.13 -2.93 1.23
C ARG A 179 14.84 -3.69 0.87
N LEU A 180 14.01 -3.13 -0.02
CA LEU A 180 12.82 -3.81 -0.53
C LEU A 180 13.21 -5.10 -1.24
N LEU A 181 14.19 -5.08 -2.15
CA LEU A 181 14.67 -6.28 -2.85
C LEU A 181 15.17 -7.35 -1.89
N ALA A 182 15.95 -6.95 -0.87
CA ALA A 182 16.44 -7.87 0.15
C ALA A 182 15.27 -8.55 0.88
N TYR A 183 14.26 -7.77 1.28
CA TYR A 183 13.08 -8.31 1.94
C TYR A 183 12.25 -9.22 1.03
N VAL A 184 12.02 -8.84 -0.23
CA VAL A 184 11.30 -9.68 -1.21
C VAL A 184 11.93 -11.06 -1.32
N ARG A 185 13.26 -11.12 -1.46
CA ARG A 185 14.02 -12.39 -1.57
C ARG A 185 13.92 -13.26 -0.32
N VAL A 186 13.89 -12.63 0.86
CA VAL A 186 13.69 -13.34 2.13
C VAL A 186 12.25 -13.82 2.26
N PHE A 187 11.27 -12.95 2.04
CA PHE A 187 9.85 -13.26 2.11
C PHE A 187 9.44 -14.41 1.18
N ARG A 188 10.00 -14.45 -0.05
CA ARG A 188 9.77 -15.55 -0.99
C ARG A 188 10.21 -16.92 -0.48
N LYS A 189 11.21 -16.97 0.42
CA LYS A 189 11.72 -18.20 1.03
C LYS A 189 11.00 -18.51 2.35
N ASP A 190 10.70 -17.48 3.11
CA ASP A 190 10.04 -17.54 4.40
C ASP A 190 9.06 -16.36 4.55
N PRO A 191 7.76 -16.58 4.28
CA PRO A 191 6.74 -15.55 4.46
C PRO A 191 6.58 -15.07 5.91
N ALA A 192 7.07 -15.83 6.89
CA ALA A 192 7.03 -15.43 8.30
C ALA A 192 8.16 -14.46 8.67
N ALA A 193 9.17 -14.30 7.81
CA ALA A 193 10.33 -13.45 8.06
C ALA A 193 9.92 -12.01 8.39
N PRO A 194 10.50 -11.39 9.42
CA PRO A 194 10.08 -10.08 9.91
C PRO A 194 10.25 -9.00 8.81
N PRO A 195 9.26 -8.11 8.64
CA PRO A 195 9.34 -7.04 7.66
C PRO A 195 10.31 -5.94 8.12
N PRO A 196 10.99 -5.25 7.19
CA PRO A 196 11.67 -4.02 7.52
C PRO A 196 10.63 -2.93 7.83
N LEU A 197 10.47 -2.62 9.11
CA LEU A 197 9.59 -1.54 9.53
C LEU A 197 10.24 -0.18 9.27
N ARG A 198 9.42 0.82 8.93
CA ARG A 198 9.90 2.20 8.79
C ARG A 198 10.35 2.75 10.14
N ALA A 199 11.35 3.62 10.15
CA ALA A 199 12.00 4.11 11.37
C ALA A 199 11.04 4.76 12.38
N ASN A 200 9.95 5.40 11.95
CA ASN A 200 8.98 5.98 12.88
C ASN A 200 8.03 4.96 13.52
N VAL A 201 7.94 3.76 12.93
CA VAL A 201 7.11 2.65 13.40
C VAL A 201 7.92 1.66 14.24
N GLU A 202 9.14 1.36 13.81
CA GLU A 202 10.02 0.40 14.48
C GLU A 202 10.23 0.76 15.96
N GLY A 203 9.86 -0.16 16.87
CA GLY A 203 9.98 0.04 18.32
C GLY A 203 9.04 1.09 18.92
N SER A 204 8.11 1.66 18.14
CA SER A 204 7.19 2.70 18.62
C SER A 204 5.98 2.10 19.33
N ALA A 205 5.91 2.29 20.65
CA ALA A 205 4.73 1.93 21.46
C ALA A 205 3.44 2.64 21.01
N HIS A 206 3.56 3.78 20.32
CA HIS A 206 2.42 4.49 19.75
C HIS A 206 1.80 3.73 18.56
N TRP A 207 2.64 3.13 17.72
CA TRP A 207 2.24 2.47 16.48
C TRP A 207 2.02 0.97 16.61
N GLU A 208 2.56 0.34 17.66
CA GLU A 208 2.59 -1.11 17.85
C GLU A 208 1.23 -1.81 17.63
N ASP A 209 0.15 -1.31 18.23
CA ASP A 209 -1.18 -1.91 18.08
C ASP A 209 -1.71 -1.87 16.64
N ARG A 210 -1.40 -0.80 15.93
CA ARG A 210 -1.87 -0.55 14.56
C ARG A 210 -1.00 -1.28 13.55
N GLU A 211 0.30 -1.36 13.80
CA GLU A 211 1.23 -2.19 13.02
C GLU A 211 0.81 -3.66 13.13
N ARG A 212 0.58 -4.17 14.35
CA ARG A 212 0.14 -5.55 14.55
C ARG A 212 -1.21 -5.86 13.89
N THR A 213 -2.10 -4.87 13.83
CA THR A 213 -3.42 -5.02 13.22
C THR A 213 -3.37 -4.88 11.70
N PHE A 214 -2.72 -3.85 11.17
CA PHE A 214 -2.77 -3.44 9.76
C PHE A 214 -1.49 -3.72 8.96
N GLY A 215 -0.43 -4.23 9.59
CA GLY A 215 0.88 -4.45 8.99
C GLY A 215 0.94 -5.67 8.06
N SER A 216 0.02 -6.62 8.21
CA SER A 216 -0.14 -7.77 7.31
C SER A 216 -1.56 -7.82 6.73
N LEU A 217 -1.69 -8.44 5.57
CA LEU A 217 -2.97 -8.70 4.93
C LEU A 217 -3.85 -9.59 5.82
N ARG A 218 -3.26 -10.63 6.41
CA ARG A 218 -3.98 -11.55 7.30
C ARG A 218 -4.61 -10.84 8.48
N THR A 219 -3.80 -10.10 9.25
CA THR A 219 -4.27 -9.39 10.45
C THR A 219 -5.26 -8.28 10.08
N SER A 220 -5.05 -7.60 8.95
CA SER A 220 -5.98 -6.58 8.47
C SER A 220 -7.34 -7.18 8.15
N MET A 221 -7.39 -8.33 7.46
CA MET A 221 -8.65 -8.99 7.14
C MET A 221 -9.35 -9.52 8.38
N ARG A 222 -8.62 -9.98 9.43
CA ARG A 222 -9.23 -10.31 10.72
C ARG A 222 -9.93 -9.12 11.35
N TYR A 223 -9.29 -7.95 11.36
CA TYR A 223 -9.91 -6.71 11.82
C TYR A 223 -11.15 -6.38 10.98
N PHE A 224 -11.06 -6.48 9.64
CA PHE A 224 -12.19 -6.19 8.75
C PHE A 224 -13.37 -7.12 9.01
N CYS A 225 -13.14 -8.41 9.22
CA CYS A 225 -14.16 -9.39 9.55
C CYS A 225 -14.89 -9.13 10.88
N ARG A 226 -14.35 -8.29 11.78
CA ARG A 226 -14.99 -7.88 13.04
C ARG A 226 -15.83 -6.60 12.90
N LEU A 227 -15.72 -5.90 11.77
CA LEU A 227 -16.47 -4.67 11.50
C LEU A 227 -17.94 -4.97 11.15
N PRO A 228 -18.83 -3.96 11.22
CA PRO A 228 -20.23 -4.16 10.86
C PRO A 228 -20.42 -4.65 9.42
N THR A 229 -21.37 -5.56 9.24
CA THR A 229 -21.69 -6.17 7.94
C THR A 229 -22.85 -5.49 7.23
N ASP A 230 -23.57 -4.57 7.89
CA ASP A 230 -24.73 -3.86 7.33
C ASP A 230 -24.47 -2.36 7.15
N PRO A 231 -25.12 -1.69 6.17
CA PRO A 231 -24.83 -0.30 5.84
C PRO A 231 -25.09 0.70 6.98
N MET A 232 -26.11 0.46 7.81
CA MET A 232 -26.50 1.40 8.86
C MET A 232 -25.49 1.38 10.00
N SER A 233 -25.11 0.18 10.45
CA SER A 233 -24.07 0.02 11.46
C SER A 233 -22.70 0.47 10.95
N ALA A 234 -22.38 0.23 9.67
CA ALA A 234 -21.18 0.74 9.01
C ALA A 234 -21.14 2.27 9.00
N ALA A 235 -22.23 2.93 8.61
CA ALA A 235 -22.31 4.39 8.63
C ALA A 235 -22.17 4.94 10.06
N ARG A 236 -22.84 4.32 11.04
CA ARG A 236 -22.69 4.68 12.46
C ARG A 236 -21.24 4.53 12.92
N HIS A 237 -20.57 3.43 12.58
CA HIS A 237 -19.16 3.21 12.90
C HIS A 237 -18.28 4.35 12.37
N LEU A 238 -18.37 4.65 11.07
CA LEU A 238 -17.58 5.70 10.43
C LEU A 238 -17.82 7.09 11.04
N LEU A 239 -19.07 7.37 11.45
CA LEU A 239 -19.43 8.65 12.07
C LEU A 239 -19.02 8.78 13.53
N THR A 240 -18.98 7.68 14.29
CA THR A 240 -18.83 7.71 15.76
C THR A 240 -17.46 7.27 16.25
N VAL A 241 -16.79 6.35 15.56
CA VAL A 241 -15.45 5.88 15.93
C VAL A 241 -14.42 6.90 15.44
N LYS A 242 -13.79 7.63 16.36
CA LYS A 242 -12.81 8.69 16.06
C LYS A 242 -11.36 8.31 16.33
N GLU A 243 -11.15 7.24 17.09
CA GLU A 243 -9.84 6.69 17.42
C GLU A 243 -9.81 5.20 17.10
N PHE A 244 -8.60 4.64 17.00
CA PHE A 244 -8.42 3.22 16.71
C PHE A 244 -9.13 2.35 17.77
N PRO A 245 -10.14 1.55 17.40
CA PRO A 245 -10.90 0.76 18.35
C PRO A 245 -10.09 -0.48 18.75
N ARG A 246 -9.20 -0.34 19.74
CA ARG A 246 -8.28 -1.39 20.22
C ARG A 246 -8.92 -2.75 20.50
N HIS A 247 -10.17 -2.76 20.97
CA HIS A 247 -10.93 -3.99 21.24
C HIS A 247 -11.24 -4.81 19.97
N LEU A 248 -11.17 -4.19 18.78
CA LEU A 248 -11.29 -4.86 17.48
C LEU A 248 -9.93 -5.25 16.89
N GLY A 249 -8.82 -4.67 17.38
CA GLY A 249 -7.46 -4.91 16.90
C GLY A 249 -6.92 -6.31 17.23
N GLU A 250 -5.73 -6.63 16.73
CA GLU A 250 -5.08 -7.89 17.08
C GLU A 250 -4.62 -7.89 18.55
N PRO A 251 -4.85 -9.00 19.28
CA PRO A 251 -4.49 -9.11 20.69
C PRO A 251 -2.97 -9.02 20.87
N ASN A 252 -2.53 -8.67 22.08
CA ASN A 252 -1.11 -8.75 22.41
C ASN A 252 -0.63 -10.20 22.32
N PRO A 253 0.57 -10.45 21.77
CA PRO A 253 1.17 -11.78 21.85
C PRO A 253 1.33 -12.15 23.34
N SER A 254 0.68 -13.25 23.72
CA SER A 254 0.73 -13.85 25.06
C SER A 254 2.06 -14.52 25.35
#